data_AF-A0A1Q8AZG0-F1
#
_entry.id   AF-A0A1Q8AZG0-F1
#
_cell.length_a   1.000
_cell.length_b   1.000
_cell.length_c   1.000
_cell.angle_alpha   90.00
_cell.angle_beta   90.00
_cell.angle_gamma   90.00
#
_symmetry.space_group_name_H-M   'P 1'
#
loop_
_entity.id
_entity.type
_entity.pdbx_description
1 polymer ?
#
loop_
_entity_poly.entity_id
_entity_poly.type
_entity_poly.pdbx_seq_one_letter_code
_entity_poly.pdbx_strand_id
1 'polypeptide(L)'
;MPDIGRAGRDGGDQFGMALPDSMFINAGVQMEFGRVTPPTRDGYLPPTRTFSGDELSLTVAGVRLRLLYTPGETMDAISVWLPEKRVLMPGDDFFRAFPNIGPIRGARLRTPEDWIASLEKLIALGPEHVVPSHTRPVLGGAAARTALTAYRDGIKSILDQTIQGMRQGERPDELVQHVKLPPHLAENPYLQEFYGGVEWTVRAIYADRVSWFDGNATNLFPLPERDRAAKLVRLIGGPDQVVARAHDALAAGEFKWAAELADYVLANDSANAGAKRIKAQALIELGERQINAIARNYYLSSAMYLLRDLPPQ
;
A
#
# COMPACT_ATOMS: atom_id res chain seq x y z
N MET A 1 -3.35 6.44 15.89
CA MET A 1 -4.24 6.01 14.79
C MET A 1 -4.87 7.24 14.18
N PRO A 2 -5.05 7.35 12.86
CA PRO A 2 -5.88 8.41 12.30
C PRO A 2 -7.33 8.23 12.78
N ASP A 3 -8.04 9.34 13.03
CA ASP A 3 -9.44 9.32 13.50
C ASP A 3 -10.41 8.81 12.42
N ILE A 4 -9.92 8.70 11.18
CA ILE A 4 -10.60 8.17 10.00
C ILE A 4 -9.70 7.12 9.33
N GLY A 5 -10.26 5.97 8.94
CA GLY A 5 -9.48 4.90 8.29
C GLY A 5 -10.17 3.53 8.32
N ARG A 6 -9.54 2.54 7.70
CA ARG A 6 -10.02 1.14 7.65
C ARG A 6 -9.23 0.19 8.56
N ALA A 7 -8.31 0.73 9.36
CA ALA A 7 -7.48 -0.07 10.25
C ALA A 7 -8.33 -0.95 11.18
N GLY A 8 -8.09 -2.26 11.18
CA GLY A 8 -8.76 -3.22 12.06
C GLY A 8 -10.13 -3.71 11.58
N ARG A 9 -10.67 -3.20 10.46
CA ARG A 9 -11.96 -3.65 9.94
C ARG A 9 -11.87 -5.12 9.53
N ASP A 10 -12.80 -5.93 10.04
CA ASP A 10 -12.89 -7.38 9.80
C ASP A 10 -11.58 -8.13 10.10
N GLY A 11 -10.84 -7.65 11.11
CA GLY A 11 -9.55 -8.21 11.53
C GLY A 11 -8.37 -7.82 10.66
N GLY A 12 -8.58 -7.01 9.63
CA GLY A 12 -7.54 -6.57 8.72
C GLY A 12 -6.51 -5.64 9.40
N ASP A 13 -5.25 -6.05 9.34
CA ASP A 13 -4.12 -5.31 9.88
C ASP A 13 -2.94 -5.35 8.89
N GLN A 14 -2.70 -4.21 8.23
CA GLN A 14 -1.60 -4.09 7.27
C GLN A 14 -0.20 -4.16 7.92
N PHE A 15 -0.08 -3.90 9.22
CA PHE A 15 1.20 -3.94 9.92
C PHE A 15 1.42 -5.27 10.65
N GLY A 16 0.42 -6.16 10.67
CA GLY A 16 0.53 -7.49 11.27
C GLY A 16 0.86 -7.44 12.76
N MET A 17 0.38 -6.43 13.49
CA MET A 17 0.66 -6.23 14.92
C MET A 17 0.18 -7.40 15.77
N ALA A 18 -0.92 -8.04 15.38
CA ALA A 18 -1.50 -9.19 16.08
C ALA A 18 -1.09 -10.56 15.52
N LEU A 19 -0.23 -10.61 14.47
CA LEU A 19 0.20 -11.88 13.91
C LEU A 19 1.11 -12.65 14.88
N PRO A 20 1.03 -13.98 14.96
CA PRO A 20 2.04 -14.78 15.66
C PRO A 20 3.44 -14.54 15.09
N ASP A 21 4.48 -14.65 15.92
CA ASP A 21 5.88 -14.44 15.48
C ASP A 21 6.27 -15.37 14.32
N SER A 22 5.74 -16.60 14.30
CA SER A 22 5.99 -17.56 13.21
C SER A 22 5.42 -17.13 11.86
N MET A 23 4.49 -16.17 11.84
CA MET A 23 3.86 -15.65 10.62
C MET A 23 4.29 -14.22 10.30
N PHE A 24 4.94 -13.51 11.22
CA PHE A 24 5.37 -12.13 11.01
C PHE A 24 6.77 -12.07 10.41
N ILE A 25 6.97 -11.16 9.44
CA ILE A 25 8.26 -10.96 8.77
C ILE A 25 8.73 -9.51 8.95
N ASN A 26 7.89 -8.54 8.56
CA ASN A 26 8.16 -7.12 8.69
C ASN A 26 6.85 -6.31 8.52
N ALA A 27 6.93 -4.99 8.72
CA ALA A 27 5.83 -4.04 8.57
C ALA A 27 6.03 -3.11 7.35
N GLY A 28 6.43 -3.67 6.19
CA GLY A 28 6.72 -2.90 4.98
C GLY A 28 8.19 -2.49 4.92
N VAL A 29 8.44 -1.18 4.96
CA VAL A 29 9.82 -0.64 4.94
C VAL A 29 10.49 -0.62 6.32
N GLN A 30 9.83 -1.15 7.34
CA GLN A 30 10.29 -1.21 8.74
C GLN A 30 10.27 -2.65 9.24
N MET A 31 11.21 -3.00 10.13
CA MET A 31 11.26 -4.34 10.75
C MET A 31 10.07 -4.59 11.66
N GLU A 32 9.67 -3.59 12.44
CA GLU A 32 8.63 -3.70 13.46
C GLU A 32 7.79 -2.42 13.50
N PHE A 33 6.48 -2.57 13.67
CA PHE A 33 5.57 -1.46 13.98
C PHE A 33 4.49 -1.95 14.95
N GLY A 34 4.35 -1.30 16.11
CA GLY A 34 3.21 -1.52 17.02
C GLY A 34 3.17 -2.84 17.81
N ARG A 35 4.09 -3.78 17.55
CA ARG A 35 4.18 -5.10 18.19
C ARG A 35 4.92 -5.06 19.54
N VAL A 36 6.15 -4.52 19.56
CA VAL A 36 6.92 -4.30 20.79
C VAL A 36 6.60 -2.96 21.43
N THR A 37 6.65 -1.90 20.63
CA THR A 37 6.34 -0.54 21.07
C THR A 37 5.02 -0.11 20.48
N PRO A 38 3.99 0.17 21.29
CA PRO A 38 2.69 0.57 20.77
C PRO A 38 2.80 1.91 20.03
N PRO A 39 2.00 2.15 18.99
CA PRO A 39 1.98 3.43 18.31
C PRO A 39 1.38 4.48 19.26
N THR A 40 2.23 5.33 19.83
CA THR A 40 1.84 6.40 20.75
C THR A 40 2.15 7.78 20.19
N ARG A 41 1.37 8.78 20.62
CA ARG A 41 1.70 10.22 20.45
C ARG A 41 2.47 10.78 21.63
N ASP A 42 2.66 9.99 22.69
CA ASP A 42 3.44 10.37 23.86
C ASP A 42 4.87 10.71 23.43
N GLY A 43 5.41 11.79 24.01
CA GLY A 43 6.73 12.30 23.64
C GLY A 43 6.74 13.27 22.46
N TYR A 44 5.59 13.61 21.87
CA TYR A 44 5.52 14.72 20.92
C TYR A 44 5.92 16.04 21.59
N LEU A 45 6.93 16.70 21.02
CA LEU A 45 7.31 18.07 21.35
C LEU A 45 7.14 18.94 20.10
N PRO A 46 6.47 20.10 20.20
CA PRO A 46 6.31 20.98 19.06
C PRO A 46 7.68 21.50 18.59
N PRO A 47 7.88 21.70 17.27
CA PRO A 47 9.12 22.25 16.75
C PRO A 47 9.34 23.66 17.29
N THR A 48 10.55 23.95 17.79
CA THR A 48 10.92 25.31 18.26
C THR A 48 11.25 26.26 17.12
N ARG A 49 11.45 25.73 15.91
CA ARG A 49 11.67 26.48 14.67
C ARG A 49 10.94 25.80 13.54
N THR A 50 10.24 26.59 12.76
CA THR A 50 9.55 26.20 11.53
C THR A 50 10.04 27.08 10.39
N PHE A 51 9.71 26.72 9.14
CA PHE A 51 9.95 27.58 7.98
C PHE A 51 8.77 27.52 7.02
N SER A 52 8.72 28.53 6.15
CA SER A 52 7.77 28.64 5.05
C SER A 52 8.53 28.85 3.74
N GLY A 53 7.92 28.46 2.63
CA GLY A 53 8.55 28.51 1.31
C GLY A 53 9.33 27.23 1.01
N ASP A 54 10.19 27.29 -0.01
CA ASP A 54 10.83 26.09 -0.55
C ASP A 54 12.00 25.56 0.28
N GLU A 55 12.70 26.41 1.05
CA GLU A 55 13.86 25.97 1.81
C GLU A 55 14.23 26.86 3.01
N LEU A 56 15.02 26.30 3.93
CA LEU A 56 15.68 26.99 5.02
C LEU A 56 17.15 26.54 5.13
N SER A 57 18.09 27.48 5.01
CA SER A 57 19.51 27.23 5.30
C SER A 57 19.81 27.42 6.78
N LEU A 58 20.51 26.46 7.38
CA LEU A 58 20.86 26.47 8.80
C LEU A 58 22.30 26.01 9.03
N THR A 59 22.86 26.43 10.17
CA THR A 59 24.04 25.83 10.77
C THR A 59 23.64 25.25 12.13
N VAL A 60 23.80 23.93 12.30
CA VAL A 60 23.50 23.24 13.56
C VAL A 60 24.78 22.57 14.05
N ALA A 61 25.23 22.93 15.26
CA ALA A 61 26.48 22.41 15.83
C ALA A 61 27.69 22.50 14.87
N GLY A 62 27.79 23.58 14.09
CA GLY A 62 28.86 23.80 13.11
C GLY A 62 28.67 23.12 11.74
N VAL A 63 27.58 22.36 11.55
CA VAL A 63 27.28 21.70 10.27
C VAL A 63 26.29 22.54 9.46
N ARG A 64 26.66 22.94 8.25
CA ARG A 64 25.75 23.61 7.31
C ARG A 64 24.80 22.59 6.68
N LEU A 65 23.50 22.88 6.75
CA LEU A 65 22.44 22.07 6.14
C LEU A 65 21.37 22.95 5.50
N ARG A 66 20.66 22.40 4.51
CA ARG A 66 19.46 22.98 3.91
C ARG A 66 18.28 22.05 4.21
N LEU A 67 17.23 22.59 4.79
CA LEU A 67 15.92 21.94 4.85
C LEU A 67 15.18 22.32 3.57
N LEU A 68 14.64 21.35 2.86
CA LEU A 68 13.95 21.53 1.59
C LEU A 68 12.51 21.06 1.77
N TYR A 69 11.54 21.90 1.42
CA TYR A 69 10.14 21.49 1.35
C TYR A 69 9.95 20.57 0.13
N THR A 70 9.73 19.28 0.42
CA THR A 70 9.59 18.22 -0.56
C THR A 70 8.31 17.43 -0.25
N PRO A 71 7.13 17.92 -0.61
CA PRO A 71 5.90 17.13 -0.43
C PRO A 71 5.97 15.82 -1.22
N GLY A 72 5.54 14.73 -0.59
CA GLY A 72 5.64 13.37 -1.15
C GLY A 72 4.93 12.37 -0.24
N GLU A 73 5.69 11.62 0.59
CA GLU A 73 5.11 10.65 1.54
C GLU A 73 4.09 11.31 2.49
N THR A 74 4.34 12.58 2.86
CA THR A 74 3.41 13.47 3.54
C THR A 74 3.39 14.85 2.86
N MET A 75 2.32 15.61 3.07
CA MET A 75 2.17 16.96 2.49
C MET A 75 3.14 17.98 3.10
N ASP A 76 3.68 17.68 4.27
CA ASP A 76 4.61 18.52 5.04
C ASP A 76 6.03 17.93 5.06
N ALA A 77 6.34 17.00 4.16
CA ALA A 77 7.62 16.33 4.10
C ALA A 77 8.79 17.30 3.83
N ILE A 78 9.91 17.03 4.50
CA ILE A 78 11.13 17.83 4.44
C ILE A 78 12.31 16.91 4.14
N SER A 79 13.07 17.25 3.12
CA SER A 79 14.36 16.65 2.83
C SER A 79 15.50 17.49 3.43
N VAL A 80 16.55 16.84 3.90
CA VAL A 80 17.74 17.52 4.46
C VAL A 80 18.94 17.31 3.55
N TRP A 81 19.57 18.42 3.15
CA TRP A 81 20.73 18.43 2.27
C TRP A 81 21.97 18.95 2.99
N LEU A 82 23.06 18.18 2.95
CA LEU A 82 24.37 18.52 3.50
C LEU A 82 25.33 18.85 2.33
N PRO A 83 25.42 20.11 1.89
CA PRO A 83 26.10 20.47 0.64
C PRO A 83 27.60 20.11 0.64
N GLU A 84 28.29 20.30 1.76
CA GLU A 84 29.73 20.05 1.87
C GLU A 84 30.10 18.57 1.72
N LYS A 85 29.20 17.68 2.17
CA LYS A 85 29.39 16.22 2.10
C LYS A 85 28.64 15.58 0.94
N ARG A 86 27.87 16.37 0.19
CA ARG A 86 26.95 15.91 -0.85
C ARG A 86 26.02 14.79 -0.39
N VAL A 87 25.56 14.84 0.86
CA VAL A 87 24.65 13.84 1.46
C VAL A 87 23.23 14.38 1.45
N LEU A 88 22.32 13.61 0.85
CA LEU A 88 20.89 13.84 0.88
C LEU A 88 20.22 12.89 1.86
N MET A 89 19.41 13.42 2.76
CA MET A 89 18.49 12.68 3.62
C MET A 89 17.05 13.00 3.18
N PRO A 90 16.45 12.19 2.29
CA PRO A 90 15.19 12.53 1.61
C PRO A 90 13.93 12.25 2.45
N GLY A 91 14.07 12.02 3.76
CA GLY A 91 12.96 11.50 4.56
C GLY A 91 12.48 10.16 4.01
N ASP A 92 11.18 10.07 3.77
CA ASP A 92 10.50 8.93 3.14
C ASP A 92 10.11 9.20 1.68
N ASP A 93 10.59 10.29 1.07
CA ASP A 93 10.37 10.54 -0.35
C ASP A 93 11.20 9.60 -1.24
N PHE A 94 12.14 8.86 -0.64
CA PHE A 94 12.85 7.75 -1.26
C PHE A 94 13.14 6.66 -0.23
N PHE A 95 12.90 5.42 -0.60
CA PHE A 95 13.34 4.21 0.10
C PHE A 95 13.39 3.04 -0.90
N ARG A 96 13.93 1.89 -0.51
CA ARG A 96 14.11 0.73 -1.41
C ARG A 96 12.84 -0.12 -1.58
N ALA A 97 11.74 0.48 -2.02
CA ALA A 97 10.48 -0.18 -2.37
C ALA A 97 9.59 0.78 -3.18
N PHE A 98 8.64 0.25 -3.96
CA PHE A 98 7.64 1.09 -4.62
C PHE A 98 6.89 1.97 -3.59
N PRO A 99 6.71 3.28 -3.85
CA PRO A 99 6.10 4.19 -2.90
C PRO A 99 4.64 3.84 -2.63
N ASN A 100 4.21 4.01 -1.37
CA ASN A 100 2.83 3.71 -0.99
C ASN A 100 1.90 4.89 -1.29
N ILE A 101 1.75 5.25 -2.56
CA ILE A 101 1.02 6.46 -3.01
C ILE A 101 -0.44 6.49 -2.53
N GLY A 102 -1.11 5.33 -2.55
CA GLY A 102 -2.47 5.14 -2.05
C GLY A 102 -2.53 4.14 -0.89
N PRO A 103 -2.24 4.54 0.36
CA PRO A 103 -2.18 3.61 1.48
C PRO A 103 -3.51 2.90 1.77
N ILE A 104 -3.51 1.57 1.76
CA ILE A 104 -4.72 0.76 1.95
C ILE A 104 -5.34 0.87 3.35
N ARG A 105 -4.59 1.35 4.36
CA ARG A 105 -5.14 1.72 5.68
C ARG A 105 -6.22 2.82 5.63
N GLY A 106 -6.39 3.49 4.50
CA GLY A 106 -7.37 4.55 4.32
C GLY A 106 -6.79 5.90 4.71
N ALA A 107 -5.91 6.42 3.87
CA ALA A 107 -5.42 7.79 3.93
C ALA A 107 -5.74 8.52 2.62
N ARG A 108 -5.57 9.85 2.61
CA ARG A 108 -5.62 10.63 1.36
C ARG A 108 -4.53 10.14 0.41
N LEU A 109 -4.78 10.29 -0.89
CA LEU A 109 -3.76 10.09 -1.93
C LEU A 109 -2.56 10.99 -1.62
N ARG A 110 -1.36 10.46 -1.79
CA ARG A 110 -0.13 11.25 -1.86
C ARG A 110 0.00 11.75 -3.28
N THR A 111 -0.11 13.06 -3.51
CA THR A 111 -0.14 13.64 -4.85
C THR A 111 1.09 13.22 -5.65
N PRO A 112 0.95 12.41 -6.72
CA PRO A 112 2.10 11.91 -7.48
C PRO A 112 2.89 13.04 -8.14
N GLU A 113 2.20 14.09 -8.62
CA GLU A 113 2.83 15.26 -9.23
C GLU A 113 3.75 16.02 -8.25
N ASP A 114 3.30 16.23 -7.01
CA ASP A 114 4.09 16.88 -5.96
C ASP A 114 5.34 16.03 -5.64
N TRP A 115 5.18 14.72 -5.52
CA TRP A 115 6.28 13.81 -5.23
C TRP A 115 7.30 13.76 -6.40
N ILE A 116 6.83 13.74 -7.65
CA ILE A 116 7.68 13.83 -8.83
C ILE A 116 8.48 15.13 -8.82
N ALA A 117 7.83 16.28 -8.58
CA ALA A 117 8.48 17.58 -8.52
C ALA A 117 9.53 17.64 -7.39
N SER A 118 9.20 17.07 -6.23
CA SER A 118 10.14 16.90 -5.11
C SER A 118 11.37 16.08 -5.53
N LEU A 119 11.19 14.92 -6.16
CA LEU A 119 12.30 14.09 -6.64
C LEU A 119 13.16 14.81 -7.68
N GLU A 120 12.56 15.63 -8.55
CA GLU A 120 13.31 16.45 -9.51
C GLU A 120 14.19 17.49 -8.80
N LYS A 121 13.67 18.17 -7.77
CA LYS A 121 14.49 19.05 -6.91
C LYS A 121 15.66 18.28 -6.29
N LEU A 122 15.41 17.06 -5.80
CA LEU A 122 16.43 16.23 -5.14
C LEU A 122 17.51 15.72 -6.12
N ILE A 123 17.11 15.31 -7.32
CA ILE A 123 18.04 14.89 -8.40
C ILE A 123 18.94 16.06 -8.80
N ALA A 124 18.40 17.28 -8.90
CA ALA A 124 19.13 18.48 -9.30
C ALA A 124 20.25 18.87 -8.32
N LEU A 125 20.18 18.46 -7.04
CA LEU A 125 21.26 18.65 -6.07
C LEU A 125 22.52 17.85 -6.41
N GLY A 126 22.38 16.77 -7.18
CA GLY A 126 23.46 15.84 -7.51
C GLY A 126 24.08 15.17 -6.27
N PRO A 127 23.31 14.50 -5.40
CA PRO A 127 23.86 13.85 -4.22
C PRO A 127 24.92 12.79 -4.55
N GLU A 128 25.95 12.69 -3.72
CA GLU A 128 26.89 11.56 -3.74
C GLU A 128 26.37 10.40 -2.89
N HIS A 129 25.63 10.69 -1.82
CA HIS A 129 25.01 9.71 -0.95
C HIS A 129 23.55 10.06 -0.69
N VAL A 130 22.69 9.04 -0.69
CA VAL A 130 21.28 9.15 -0.29
C VAL A 130 21.06 8.29 0.94
N VAL A 131 20.62 8.91 2.03
CA VAL A 131 20.43 8.29 3.34
C VAL A 131 18.96 8.45 3.76
N PRO A 132 18.07 7.56 3.30
CA PRO A 132 16.65 7.60 3.63
C PRO A 132 16.39 7.30 5.10
N SER A 133 15.21 7.69 5.62
CA SER A 133 14.80 7.38 7.01
C SER A 133 14.51 5.89 7.19
N HIS A 134 14.20 5.20 6.10
CA HIS A 134 13.97 3.75 6.06
C HIS A 134 14.86 3.08 5.03
N THR A 135 15.10 1.78 5.21
CA THR A 135 15.93 0.94 4.32
C THR A 135 17.42 1.37 4.28
N ARG A 136 18.20 0.83 3.34
CA ARG A 136 19.67 1.01 3.30
C ARG A 136 20.07 2.24 2.47
N PRO A 137 21.11 2.99 2.87
CA PRO A 137 21.68 4.07 2.07
C PRO A 137 22.09 3.66 0.65
N VAL A 138 22.13 4.63 -0.26
CA VAL A 138 22.71 4.50 -1.60
C VAL A 138 24.01 5.30 -1.62
N LEU A 139 25.12 4.66 -1.99
CA LEU A 139 26.46 5.23 -1.95
C LEU A 139 27.02 5.42 -3.36
N GLY A 140 27.63 6.58 -3.62
CA GLY A 140 28.23 6.93 -4.89
C GLY A 140 27.27 7.71 -5.79
N GLY A 141 27.75 8.82 -6.36
CA GLY A 141 26.90 9.76 -7.11
C GLY A 141 26.18 9.16 -8.32
N ALA A 142 26.82 8.22 -9.03
CA ALA A 142 26.17 7.51 -10.13
C ALA A 142 24.99 6.65 -9.63
N ALA A 143 25.19 5.88 -8.55
CA ALA A 143 24.15 5.05 -7.97
C ALA A 143 23.01 5.91 -7.38
N ALA A 144 23.34 7.02 -6.72
CA ALA A 144 22.37 7.97 -6.20
C ALA A 144 21.49 8.55 -7.31
N ARG A 145 22.10 9.01 -8.41
CA ARG A 145 21.37 9.53 -9.58
C ARG A 145 20.49 8.47 -10.22
N THR A 146 20.99 7.24 -10.39
CA THR A 146 20.19 6.12 -10.93
C THR A 146 19.02 5.80 -10.02
N ALA A 147 19.22 5.76 -8.70
CA ALA A 147 18.18 5.44 -7.74
C ALA A 147 17.04 6.47 -7.74
N LEU A 148 17.38 7.76 -7.59
CA LEU A 148 16.38 8.83 -7.56
C LEU A 148 15.66 8.98 -8.91
N THR A 149 16.39 8.90 -10.03
CA THR A 149 15.81 8.97 -11.37
C THR A 149 14.83 7.82 -11.60
N ALA A 150 15.21 6.58 -11.29
CA ALA A 150 14.33 5.43 -11.43
C ALA A 150 13.08 5.57 -10.56
N TYR A 151 13.23 6.05 -9.32
CA TYR A 151 12.10 6.27 -8.42
C TYR A 151 11.10 7.28 -9.00
N ARG A 152 11.60 8.44 -9.48
CA ARG A 152 10.81 9.49 -10.15
C ARG A 152 10.12 8.97 -11.40
N ASP A 153 10.85 8.25 -12.24
CA ASP A 153 10.33 7.70 -13.50
C ASP A 153 9.27 6.62 -13.25
N GLY A 154 9.42 5.81 -12.19
CA GLY A 154 8.44 4.80 -11.78
C GLY A 154 7.10 5.43 -11.38
N ILE A 155 7.12 6.44 -10.50
CA ILE A 155 5.91 7.18 -10.11
C ILE A 155 5.27 7.83 -11.34
N LYS A 156 6.07 8.53 -12.13
CA LYS A 156 5.60 9.23 -13.34
C LYS A 156 4.96 8.26 -14.34
N SER A 157 5.58 7.11 -14.56
CA SER A 157 5.06 6.10 -15.49
C SER A 157 3.68 5.59 -15.08
N ILE A 158 3.48 5.26 -13.80
CA ILE A 158 2.17 4.80 -13.31
C ILE A 158 1.13 5.91 -13.41
N LEU A 159 1.49 7.14 -13.04
CA LEU A 159 0.61 8.31 -13.19
C LEU A 159 0.19 8.50 -14.66
N ASP A 160 1.16 8.60 -15.57
CA ASP A 160 0.90 8.87 -16.99
C ASP A 160 0.01 7.80 -17.62
N GLN A 161 0.32 6.52 -17.40
CA GLN A 161 -0.48 5.39 -17.92
C GLN A 161 -1.90 5.41 -17.36
N THR A 162 -2.05 5.66 -16.05
CA THR A 162 -3.36 5.76 -15.41
C THR A 162 -4.18 6.89 -16.02
N ILE A 163 -3.62 8.09 -16.13
CA ILE A 163 -4.30 9.26 -16.70
C ILE A 163 -4.63 9.05 -18.17
N GLN A 164 -3.77 8.36 -18.94
CA GLN A 164 -4.03 8.03 -20.32
C GLN A 164 -5.25 7.13 -20.47
N GLY A 165 -5.33 6.02 -19.71
CA GLY A 165 -6.48 5.12 -19.80
C GLY A 165 -7.77 5.75 -19.26
N MET A 166 -7.67 6.59 -18.22
CA MET A 166 -8.81 7.39 -17.77
C MET A 166 -9.36 8.32 -18.85
N ARG A 167 -8.50 8.96 -19.64
CA ARG A 167 -8.92 9.78 -20.81
C ARG A 167 -9.59 8.95 -21.90
N GLN A 168 -9.33 7.65 -21.94
CA GLN A 168 -9.98 6.69 -22.84
C GLN A 168 -11.28 6.12 -22.26
N GLY A 169 -11.68 6.53 -21.05
CA GLY A 169 -12.91 6.08 -20.39
C GLY A 169 -12.78 4.73 -19.72
N GLU A 170 -11.56 4.21 -19.52
CA GLU A 170 -11.34 2.94 -18.83
C GLU A 170 -11.71 3.04 -17.35
N ARG A 171 -12.26 1.94 -16.82
CA ARG A 171 -12.60 1.79 -15.40
C ARG A 171 -11.38 1.37 -14.58
N PRO A 172 -11.39 1.53 -13.25
CA PRO A 172 -10.28 1.10 -12.40
C PRO A 172 -9.88 -0.36 -12.61
N ASP A 173 -10.86 -1.26 -12.74
CA ASP A 173 -10.61 -2.69 -12.92
C ASP A 173 -10.02 -3.05 -14.28
N GLU A 174 -10.21 -2.19 -15.29
CA GLU A 174 -9.60 -2.34 -16.63
C GLU A 174 -8.16 -1.83 -16.61
N LEU A 175 -7.94 -0.65 -16.02
CA LEU A 175 -6.62 -0.03 -15.88
C LEU A 175 -5.63 -0.95 -15.16
N VAL A 176 -6.03 -1.58 -14.06
CA VAL A 176 -5.13 -2.44 -13.27
C VAL A 176 -4.70 -3.71 -14.02
N GLN A 177 -5.36 -4.08 -15.13
CA GLN A 177 -4.94 -5.22 -15.95
C GLN A 177 -3.70 -4.92 -16.81
N HIS A 178 -3.46 -3.65 -17.15
CA HIS A 178 -2.40 -3.29 -18.11
C HIS A 178 -1.44 -2.20 -17.61
N VAL A 179 -1.87 -1.33 -16.71
CA VAL A 179 -1.01 -0.32 -16.10
C VAL A 179 0.04 -1.00 -15.23
N LYS A 180 1.30 -0.88 -15.63
CA LYS A 180 2.43 -1.52 -14.95
C LYS A 180 3.72 -0.75 -15.15
N LEU A 181 4.69 -1.01 -14.30
CA LEU A 181 6.04 -0.49 -14.52
C LEU A 181 6.60 -1.07 -15.84
N PRO A 182 7.20 -0.23 -16.71
CA PRO A 182 7.97 -0.68 -17.85
C PRO A 182 9.06 -1.69 -17.40
N PRO A 183 9.44 -2.68 -18.23
CA PRO A 183 10.34 -3.76 -17.81
C PRO A 183 11.62 -3.29 -17.10
N HIS A 184 12.30 -2.27 -17.64
CA HIS A 184 13.52 -1.71 -17.06
C HIS A 184 13.33 -1.04 -15.68
N LEU A 185 12.10 -0.63 -15.34
CA LEU A 185 11.75 -0.10 -14.02
C LEU A 185 11.19 -1.20 -13.10
N ALA A 186 10.46 -2.18 -13.65
CA ALA A 186 9.91 -3.29 -12.89
C ALA A 186 11.01 -4.19 -12.28
N GLU A 187 12.15 -4.31 -12.95
CA GLU A 187 13.32 -5.04 -12.44
C GLU A 187 14.18 -4.20 -11.48
N ASN A 188 13.87 -2.90 -11.33
CA ASN A 188 14.69 -2.02 -10.52
C ASN A 188 14.50 -2.33 -9.02
N PRO A 189 15.60 -2.52 -8.24
CA PRO A 189 15.50 -2.87 -6.83
C PRO A 189 14.85 -1.79 -5.96
N TYR A 190 14.76 -0.55 -6.44
CA TYR A 190 14.13 0.57 -5.73
C TYR A 190 12.61 0.64 -5.97
N LEU A 191 12.07 -0.15 -6.89
CA LEU A 191 10.67 -0.12 -7.31
C LEU A 191 9.94 -1.44 -7.08
N GLN A 192 10.56 -2.38 -6.37
CA GLN A 192 9.89 -3.62 -5.98
C GLN A 192 8.72 -3.31 -5.04
N GLU A 193 7.57 -3.94 -5.25
CA GLU A 193 6.31 -3.67 -4.53
C GLU A 193 6.29 -4.26 -3.11
N PHE A 194 7.37 -4.09 -2.32
CA PHE A 194 7.45 -4.58 -0.94
C PHE A 194 6.56 -3.79 0.04
N TYR A 195 6.17 -2.56 -0.30
CA TYR A 195 5.39 -1.67 0.56
C TYR A 195 4.19 -1.04 -0.14
N GLY A 196 4.44 -0.13 -1.09
CA GLY A 196 3.41 0.30 -2.04
C GLY A 196 3.14 -0.77 -3.09
N GLY A 197 2.03 -0.61 -3.81
CA GLY A 197 1.62 -1.50 -4.88
C GLY A 197 0.99 -0.72 -6.02
N VAL A 198 1.28 -1.13 -7.26
CA VAL A 198 0.83 -0.46 -8.48
C VAL A 198 -0.69 -0.52 -8.56
N GLU A 199 -1.30 -1.68 -8.33
CA GLU A 199 -2.74 -1.88 -8.48
C GLU A 199 -3.56 -0.90 -7.61
N TRP A 200 -3.28 -0.82 -6.30
CA TRP A 200 -4.02 0.13 -5.46
C TRP A 200 -3.59 1.58 -5.66
N THR A 201 -2.40 1.83 -6.21
CA THR A 201 -2.00 3.18 -6.63
C THR A 201 -2.85 3.66 -7.80
N VAL A 202 -3.04 2.82 -8.83
CA VAL A 202 -3.93 3.10 -9.97
C VAL A 202 -5.35 3.39 -9.48
N ARG A 203 -5.89 2.53 -8.61
CA ARG A 203 -7.23 2.73 -8.02
C ARG A 203 -7.32 4.03 -7.21
N ALA A 204 -6.29 4.37 -6.46
CA ALA A 204 -6.26 5.58 -5.65
C ALA A 204 -6.18 6.85 -6.51
N ILE A 205 -5.37 6.85 -7.58
CA ILE A 205 -5.31 7.95 -8.55
C ILE A 205 -6.67 8.12 -9.23
N TYR A 206 -7.30 7.03 -9.66
CA TYR A 206 -8.63 7.09 -10.26
C TYR A 206 -9.64 7.73 -9.30
N ALA A 207 -9.71 7.23 -8.06
CA ALA A 207 -10.63 7.72 -7.04
C ALA A 207 -10.40 9.19 -6.69
N ASP A 208 -9.16 9.67 -6.73
CA ASP A 208 -8.82 11.08 -6.53
C ASP A 208 -9.34 11.97 -7.66
N ARG A 209 -9.18 11.53 -8.92
CA ARG A 209 -9.49 12.36 -10.10
C ARG A 209 -10.95 12.36 -10.50
N VAL A 210 -11.64 11.23 -10.36
CA VAL A 210 -13.03 11.08 -10.83
C VAL A 210 -13.95 10.49 -9.78
N SER A 211 -13.52 10.42 -8.51
CA SER A 211 -14.28 9.88 -7.39
C SER A 211 -14.51 8.36 -7.47
N TRP A 212 -15.38 7.84 -6.61
CA TRP A 212 -15.65 6.42 -6.43
C TRP A 212 -16.43 5.77 -7.59
N PHE A 213 -17.15 6.56 -8.38
CA PHE A 213 -18.04 6.05 -9.41
C PHE A 213 -17.26 5.69 -10.67
N ASP A 214 -17.33 4.43 -11.08
CA ASP A 214 -16.58 3.86 -12.21
C ASP A 214 -17.28 4.06 -13.57
N GLY A 215 -18.40 4.77 -13.61
CA GLY A 215 -19.20 4.97 -14.83
C GLY A 215 -20.17 3.82 -15.16
N ASN A 216 -20.12 2.69 -14.45
CA ASN A 216 -21.09 1.61 -14.65
C ASN A 216 -22.39 1.92 -13.90
N ALA A 217 -23.50 2.12 -14.62
CA ALA A 217 -24.79 2.44 -14.02
C ALA A 217 -25.28 1.42 -12.97
N THR A 218 -24.89 0.14 -13.07
CA THR A 218 -25.23 -0.89 -12.07
C THR A 218 -24.53 -0.64 -10.72
N ASN A 219 -23.38 0.02 -10.74
CA ASN A 219 -22.60 0.37 -9.55
C ASN A 219 -23.03 1.71 -8.93
N LEU A 220 -23.95 2.45 -9.55
CA LEU A 220 -24.44 3.73 -9.02
C LEU A 220 -25.30 3.54 -7.76
N PHE A 221 -26.20 2.56 -7.78
CA PHE A 221 -27.03 2.14 -6.65
C PHE A 221 -27.01 0.62 -6.57
N PRO A 222 -25.88 0.02 -6.16
CA PRO A 222 -25.74 -1.43 -6.18
C PRO A 222 -26.73 -2.06 -5.21
N LEU A 223 -27.24 -3.23 -5.59
CA LEU A 223 -28.01 -4.07 -4.68
C LEU A 223 -27.20 -4.29 -3.38
N PRO A 224 -27.81 -4.19 -2.19
CA PRO A 224 -27.13 -4.46 -0.94
C PRO A 224 -26.42 -5.81 -0.98
N GLU A 225 -25.23 -5.87 -0.37
CA GLU A 225 -24.35 -7.05 -0.42
C GLU A 225 -25.08 -8.34 -0.02
N ARG A 226 -25.85 -8.30 1.08
CA ARG A 226 -26.64 -9.42 1.59
C ARG A 226 -27.65 -9.93 0.56
N ASP A 227 -28.40 -9.02 -0.08
CA ASP A 227 -29.42 -9.35 -1.08
C ASP A 227 -28.80 -9.94 -2.35
N ARG A 228 -27.67 -9.39 -2.80
CA ARG A 228 -26.91 -9.93 -3.94
C ARG A 228 -26.41 -11.33 -3.64
N ALA A 229 -25.76 -11.50 -2.50
CA ALA A 229 -25.24 -12.78 -2.04
C ALA A 229 -26.35 -13.83 -1.91
N ALA A 230 -27.51 -13.48 -1.34
CA ALA A 230 -28.64 -14.41 -1.20
C ALA A 230 -29.16 -14.91 -2.56
N LYS A 231 -29.22 -14.01 -3.57
CA LYS A 231 -29.60 -14.39 -4.94
C LYS A 231 -28.58 -15.32 -5.58
N LEU A 232 -27.28 -15.04 -5.43
CA LEU A 232 -26.20 -15.87 -5.99
C LEU A 232 -26.13 -17.25 -5.33
N VAL A 233 -26.20 -17.31 -4.00
CA VAL A 233 -26.22 -18.57 -3.24
C VAL A 233 -27.38 -19.46 -3.71
N ARG A 234 -28.58 -18.89 -3.89
CA ARG A 234 -29.73 -19.63 -4.42
C ARG A 234 -29.52 -20.12 -5.85
N LEU A 235 -28.89 -19.33 -6.73
CA LEU A 235 -28.58 -19.74 -8.10
C LEU A 235 -27.59 -20.90 -8.17
N ILE A 236 -26.64 -20.96 -7.23
CA ILE A 236 -25.61 -22.01 -7.17
C ILE A 236 -26.17 -23.33 -6.59
N GLY A 237 -27.21 -23.26 -5.77
CA GLY A 237 -27.87 -24.43 -5.16
C GLY A 237 -27.90 -24.45 -3.64
N GLY A 238 -27.71 -23.30 -2.98
CA GLY A 238 -27.70 -23.17 -1.52
C GLY A 238 -26.30 -23.06 -0.90
N PRO A 239 -26.21 -22.71 0.39
CA PRO A 239 -24.94 -22.41 1.06
C PRO A 239 -23.98 -23.60 1.04
N ASP A 240 -24.46 -24.83 1.28
CA ASP A 240 -23.61 -26.03 1.28
C ASP A 240 -22.95 -26.26 -0.08
N GLN A 241 -23.69 -26.00 -1.17
CA GLN A 241 -23.16 -26.17 -2.51
C GLN A 241 -22.16 -25.07 -2.89
N VAL A 242 -22.33 -23.85 -2.37
CA VAL A 242 -21.34 -22.79 -2.51
C VAL A 242 -20.07 -23.13 -1.75
N VAL A 243 -20.18 -23.62 -0.50
CA VAL A 243 -19.04 -24.07 0.31
C VAL A 243 -18.30 -25.22 -0.38
N ALA A 244 -19.01 -26.20 -0.93
CA ALA A 244 -18.40 -27.29 -1.70
C ALA A 244 -17.61 -26.78 -2.92
N ARG A 245 -18.19 -25.85 -3.70
CA ARG A 245 -17.47 -25.23 -4.83
C ARG A 245 -16.28 -24.37 -4.40
N ALA A 246 -16.40 -23.69 -3.27
CA ALA A 246 -15.30 -22.90 -2.71
C ALA A 246 -14.14 -23.80 -2.28
N HIS A 247 -14.45 -24.99 -1.76
CA HIS A 247 -13.45 -26.02 -1.44
C HIS A 247 -12.79 -26.57 -2.72
N ASP A 248 -13.56 -26.84 -3.77
CA ASP A 248 -13.00 -27.28 -5.06
C ASP A 248 -12.08 -26.22 -5.69
N ALA A 249 -12.50 -24.94 -5.66
CA ALA A 249 -11.69 -23.81 -6.11
C ALA A 249 -10.38 -23.69 -5.30
N LEU A 250 -10.46 -23.86 -3.98
CA LEU A 250 -9.30 -23.87 -3.10
C LEU A 250 -8.33 -25.02 -3.46
N ALA A 251 -8.84 -26.23 -3.67
CA ALA A 251 -8.05 -27.39 -4.08
C ALA A 251 -7.42 -27.23 -5.47
N ALA A 252 -8.09 -26.48 -6.37
CA ALA A 252 -7.58 -26.14 -7.70
C ALA A 252 -6.55 -24.99 -7.70
N GLY A 253 -6.28 -24.37 -6.55
CA GLY A 253 -5.37 -23.21 -6.44
C GLY A 253 -6.00 -21.87 -6.84
N GLU A 254 -7.33 -21.82 -7.03
CA GLU A 254 -8.08 -20.61 -7.37
C GLU A 254 -8.41 -19.78 -6.11
N PHE A 255 -7.38 -19.42 -5.35
CA PHE A 255 -7.53 -18.85 -3.99
C PHE A 255 -8.40 -17.59 -3.94
N LYS A 256 -8.24 -16.68 -4.92
CA LYS A 256 -9.08 -15.47 -5.00
C LYS A 256 -10.56 -15.82 -5.15
N TRP A 257 -10.86 -16.81 -5.99
CA TRP A 257 -12.23 -17.25 -6.26
C TRP A 257 -12.83 -18.03 -5.08
N ALA A 258 -12.04 -18.89 -4.44
CA ALA A 258 -12.44 -19.58 -3.21
C ALA A 258 -12.83 -18.58 -2.09
N ALA A 259 -12.06 -17.51 -1.91
CA ALA A 259 -12.36 -16.45 -0.95
C ALA A 259 -13.65 -15.70 -1.31
N GLU A 260 -13.86 -15.36 -2.58
CA GLU A 260 -15.08 -14.67 -3.05
C GLU A 260 -16.33 -15.54 -2.88
N LEU A 261 -16.26 -16.83 -3.19
CA LEU A 261 -17.36 -17.76 -2.97
C LEU A 261 -17.75 -17.85 -1.48
N ALA A 262 -16.76 -17.89 -0.60
CA ALA A 262 -17.01 -17.88 0.84
C ALA A 262 -17.66 -16.57 1.30
N ASP A 263 -17.33 -15.42 0.70
CA ASP A 263 -17.96 -14.14 1.02
C ASP A 263 -19.46 -14.12 0.73
N TYR A 264 -19.93 -14.75 -0.35
CA TYR A 264 -21.36 -14.86 -0.62
C TYR A 264 -22.11 -15.64 0.47
N VAL A 265 -21.49 -16.65 1.08
CA VAL A 265 -22.10 -17.37 2.21
C VAL A 265 -22.07 -16.50 3.47
N LEU A 266 -20.91 -15.91 3.78
CA LEU A 266 -20.69 -15.12 5.00
C LEU A 266 -21.52 -13.84 5.06
N ALA A 267 -21.87 -13.25 3.91
CA ALA A 267 -22.75 -12.09 3.86
C ALA A 267 -24.16 -12.37 4.43
N ASN A 268 -24.65 -13.61 4.36
CA ASN A 268 -25.96 -14.00 4.88
C ASN A 268 -25.89 -14.85 6.15
N ASP A 269 -24.80 -15.61 6.33
CA ASP A 269 -24.51 -16.42 7.51
C ASP A 269 -23.06 -16.20 7.94
N SER A 270 -22.84 -15.12 8.69
CA SER A 270 -21.51 -14.74 9.19
C SER A 270 -20.95 -15.69 10.25
N ALA A 271 -21.73 -16.68 10.70
CA ALA A 271 -21.30 -17.72 11.63
C ALA A 271 -20.89 -19.03 10.91
N ASN A 272 -21.11 -19.13 9.60
CA ASN A 272 -20.85 -20.35 8.84
C ASN A 272 -19.39 -20.82 8.96
N ALA A 273 -19.17 -21.90 9.72
CA ALA A 273 -17.84 -22.40 9.99
C ALA A 273 -17.10 -22.90 8.73
N GLY A 274 -17.82 -23.55 7.81
CA GLY A 274 -17.24 -24.05 6.55
C GLY A 274 -16.71 -22.91 5.68
N ALA A 275 -17.53 -21.88 5.45
CA ALA A 275 -17.14 -20.72 4.67
C ALA A 275 -15.99 -19.93 5.33
N LYS A 276 -16.02 -19.74 6.67
CA LYS A 276 -14.92 -19.09 7.39
C LYS A 276 -13.58 -19.82 7.20
N ARG A 277 -13.57 -21.15 7.32
CA ARG A 277 -12.35 -21.95 7.15
C ARG A 277 -11.81 -21.89 5.73
N ILE A 278 -12.68 -22.00 4.72
CA ILE A 278 -12.26 -21.89 3.32
C ILE A 278 -11.69 -20.50 3.03
N LYS A 279 -12.39 -19.43 3.46
CA LYS A 279 -11.89 -18.07 3.28
C LYS A 279 -10.55 -17.90 3.97
N ALA A 280 -10.41 -18.32 5.23
CA ALA A 280 -9.16 -18.21 5.97
C ALA A 280 -8.01 -18.94 5.26
N GLN A 281 -8.21 -20.18 4.81
CA GLN A 281 -7.18 -20.92 4.07
C GLN A 281 -6.82 -20.22 2.76
N ALA A 282 -7.81 -19.76 1.99
CA ALA A 282 -7.58 -19.03 0.76
C ALA A 282 -6.77 -17.73 1.00
N LEU A 283 -7.09 -16.97 2.05
CA LEU A 283 -6.33 -15.77 2.42
C LEU A 283 -4.90 -16.11 2.88
N ILE A 284 -4.68 -17.22 3.59
CA ILE A 284 -3.33 -17.69 3.94
C ILE A 284 -2.52 -17.98 2.69
N GLU A 285 -3.08 -18.74 1.73
CA GLU A 285 -2.40 -19.05 0.47
C GLU A 285 -2.07 -17.79 -0.36
N LEU A 286 -2.96 -16.80 -0.35
CA LEU A 286 -2.71 -15.49 -0.97
C LEU A 286 -1.61 -14.71 -0.25
N GLY A 287 -1.61 -14.71 1.09
CA GLY A 287 -0.61 -14.04 1.92
C GLY A 287 0.79 -14.63 1.74
N GLU A 288 0.92 -15.96 1.75
CA GLU A 288 2.20 -16.65 1.60
C GLU A 288 2.83 -16.49 0.20
N ARG A 289 2.03 -16.11 -0.81
CA ARG A 289 2.50 -15.81 -2.17
C ARG A 289 2.70 -14.31 -2.43
N GLN A 290 2.55 -13.48 -1.41
CA GLN A 290 2.61 -12.03 -1.55
C GLN A 290 3.98 -11.49 -1.11
N ILE A 291 4.65 -10.78 -2.01
CA ILE A 291 5.91 -10.07 -1.73
C ILE A 291 5.68 -8.77 -0.97
N ASN A 292 4.50 -8.16 -1.16
CA ASN A 292 4.13 -6.93 -0.50
C ASN A 292 3.75 -7.20 0.96
N ALA A 293 4.55 -6.70 1.90
CA ALA A 293 4.34 -6.98 3.31
C ALA A 293 2.99 -6.48 3.84
N ILE A 294 2.52 -5.33 3.33
CA ILE A 294 1.25 -4.73 3.73
C ILE A 294 0.08 -5.62 3.32
N ALA A 295 0.04 -6.07 2.07
CA ALA A 295 -0.99 -7.00 1.60
C ALA A 295 -0.89 -8.38 2.27
N ARG A 296 0.34 -8.90 2.43
CA ARG A 296 0.59 -10.17 3.14
C ARG A 296 0.02 -10.13 4.55
N ASN A 297 0.41 -9.13 5.33
CA ASN A 297 -0.04 -8.99 6.71
C ASN A 297 -1.56 -8.82 6.80
N TYR A 298 -2.16 -8.07 5.87
CA TYR A 298 -3.61 -7.88 5.82
C TYR A 298 -4.34 -9.20 5.56
N TYR A 299 -3.85 -10.03 4.63
CA TYR A 299 -4.41 -11.35 4.36
C TYR A 299 -4.32 -12.29 5.57
N LEU A 300 -3.14 -12.39 6.17
CA LEU A 300 -2.91 -13.30 7.31
C LEU A 300 -3.70 -12.87 8.55
N SER A 301 -3.76 -11.56 8.84
CA SER A 301 -4.52 -11.04 9.98
C SER A 301 -6.03 -11.28 9.81
N SER A 302 -6.54 -11.07 8.60
CA SER A 302 -7.93 -11.38 8.26
C SER A 302 -8.23 -12.89 8.38
N ALA A 303 -7.30 -13.76 7.97
CA ALA A 303 -7.45 -15.21 8.14
C ALA A 303 -7.50 -15.62 9.62
N MET A 304 -6.60 -15.08 10.45
CA MET A 304 -6.59 -15.34 11.89
C MET A 304 -7.88 -14.86 12.56
N TYR A 305 -8.39 -13.70 12.17
CA TYR A 305 -9.67 -13.19 12.64
C TYR A 305 -10.84 -14.13 12.33
N LEU A 306 -10.87 -14.71 11.13
CA LEU A 306 -11.91 -15.67 10.73
C LEU A 306 -11.85 -16.97 11.54
N LEU A 307 -10.66 -17.39 11.97
CA LEU A 307 -10.44 -18.66 12.68
C LEU A 307 -10.59 -18.55 14.20
N ARG A 308 -10.52 -17.35 14.79
CA ARG A 308 -10.39 -17.15 16.25
C ARG A 308 -11.46 -17.84 17.11
N ASP A 309 -12.69 -17.94 16.61
CA ASP A 309 -13.86 -18.45 17.33
C ASP A 309 -14.23 -19.88 16.90
N LEU A 310 -13.42 -20.51 16.04
CA LEU A 310 -13.67 -21.87 15.56
C LEU A 310 -12.85 -22.88 16.35
N PRO A 311 -13.39 -24.08 16.60
CA PRO A 311 -12.61 -25.15 17.22
C PRO A 311 -11.40 -25.52 16.32
N PRO A 312 -10.27 -25.93 16.92
CA PRO A 312 -9.15 -26.51 16.16
C PRO A 312 -9.65 -27.68 15.29
N GLN A 313 -9.03 -27.88 14.13
CA GLN A 313 -9.20 -29.10 13.35
C GLN A 313 -8.31 -30.22 13.89
#